data_AF-A0A6L7PCX2-F1
#
_entry.id   AF-A0A6L7PCX2-F1
#
_cell.length_a   1.000
_cell.length_b   1.000
_cell.length_c   1.000
_cell.angle_alpha   90.00
_cell.angle_beta   90.00
_cell.angle_gamma   90.00
#
_symmetry.space_group_name_H-M   'P 1'
#
loop_
_entity.id
_entity.type
_entity.pdbx_description
1 polymer ?
#
loop_
_entity_poly.entity_id
_entity_poly.type
_entity_poly.pdbx_seq_one_letter_code
_entity_poly.pdbx_strand_id
1 'polypeptide(L)'
;MTARRPDVADMLDDAPGAAVPGPDDSPDAADQADGTVEAIRQPEQGQRRRGWAAAWLRTGARAGWPPLLVAALALTAWEAWIRVRGVPDYLAPSPTAVADALLADPTRFLGAGAVSLQHAMGGLVLGAGGAFALGAVMAHSHRLERALYPFALMVKVTPIVAIAPLRIIWFGFGDAP
;
A
#
# COMPACT_ATOMS: atom_id res chain seq x y z
N MET A 1 -19.61 29.61 46.69
CA MET A 1 -20.46 30.24 45.65
C MET A 1 -20.50 29.28 44.47
N THR A 2 -21.49 28.41 44.43
CA THR A 2 -21.60 27.31 43.45
C THR A 2 -22.78 27.64 42.55
N ALA A 3 -22.52 27.97 41.29
CA ALA A 3 -23.57 28.28 40.32
C ALA A 3 -24.33 26.99 39.96
N ARG A 4 -25.62 26.96 40.29
CA ARG A 4 -26.53 25.85 39.98
C ARG A 4 -26.72 25.81 38.46
N ARG A 5 -26.35 24.69 37.82
CA ARG A 5 -26.67 24.45 36.40
C ARG A 5 -28.18 24.40 36.24
N PRO A 6 -28.78 25.15 35.29
CA PRO A 6 -30.20 25.03 34.97
C PRO A 6 -30.49 23.61 34.44
N ASP A 7 -31.62 23.06 34.87
CA ASP A 7 -32.06 21.71 34.52
C ASP A 7 -32.56 21.67 33.08
N VAL A 8 -32.30 20.58 32.38
CA VAL A 8 -32.63 20.42 30.96
C VAL A 8 -34.15 20.35 30.75
N ALA A 9 -34.88 19.95 31.79
CA ALA A 9 -36.34 19.96 31.80
C ALA A 9 -36.92 21.39 31.68
N ASP A 10 -36.33 22.38 32.35
CA ASP A 10 -36.77 23.78 32.28
C ASP A 10 -36.56 24.38 30.88
N MET A 11 -35.58 23.87 30.14
CA MET A 11 -35.22 24.39 28.81
C MET A 11 -36.12 23.86 27.68
N LEU A 12 -36.87 22.78 27.92
CA LEU A 12 -37.77 22.18 26.93
C LEU A 12 -39.20 22.73 27.03
N ASP A 13 -39.61 23.25 28.19
CA ASP A 13 -40.93 23.87 28.38
C ASP A 13 -41.01 25.29 27.80
N ASP A 14 -39.87 25.97 27.62
CA ASP A 14 -39.81 27.35 27.13
C ASP A 14 -39.70 27.46 25.59
N ALA A 15 -39.77 26.33 24.87
CA ALA A 15 -39.85 26.35 23.41
C ALA A 15 -41.26 26.80 22.99
N PRO A 16 -41.43 28.01 22.41
CA PRO A 16 -42.73 28.42 21.89
C PRO A 16 -43.16 27.38 20.87
N GLY A 17 -44.37 26.83 21.03
CA GLY A 17 -44.93 25.78 20.18
C GLY A 17 -44.72 26.09 18.71
N ALA A 18 -43.60 25.61 18.17
CA ALA A 18 -43.27 25.71 16.77
C ALA A 18 -44.19 24.72 16.10
N ALA A 19 -45.35 25.21 15.68
CA ALA A 19 -46.23 24.53 14.76
C ALA A 19 -45.34 24.03 13.62
N VAL A 20 -45.10 22.72 13.59
CA VAL A 20 -44.47 22.06 12.46
C VAL A 20 -45.40 22.37 11.29
N PRO A 21 -44.98 23.17 10.29
CA PRO A 21 -45.79 23.36 9.12
C PRO A 21 -46.02 21.97 8.55
N GLY A 22 -47.29 21.59 8.36
CA GLY A 22 -47.63 20.34 7.70
C GLY A 22 -46.91 20.29 6.35
N PRO A 23 -46.61 19.08 5.82
CA PRO A 23 -46.02 18.96 4.50
C PRO A 23 -46.87 19.76 3.53
N ASP A 24 -46.34 20.92 3.13
CA ASP A 24 -46.99 21.79 2.18
C ASP A 24 -46.91 21.01 0.87
N ASP A 25 -48.04 20.51 0.36
CA ASP A 25 -48.17 19.76 -0.91
C ASP A 25 -47.92 20.68 -2.12
N SER A 26 -47.05 21.68 -1.96
CA SER A 26 -46.58 22.58 -2.97
C SER A 26 -45.56 21.82 -3.85
N PRO A 27 -45.84 21.60 -5.14
CA PRO A 27 -44.98 20.81 -6.03
C PRO A 27 -43.54 21.34 -6.16
N ASP A 28 -43.30 22.60 -5.76
CA ASP A 28 -41.99 23.25 -5.76
C ASP A 28 -41.06 22.78 -4.63
N ALA A 29 -41.59 22.20 -3.54
CA ALA A 29 -40.77 21.76 -2.40
C ALA A 29 -39.97 20.48 -2.72
N ALA A 30 -40.56 19.57 -3.51
CA ALA A 30 -39.90 18.35 -3.96
C ALA A 30 -38.82 18.65 -5.02
N ASP A 31 -39.06 19.60 -5.93
CA ASP A 31 -38.12 20.00 -6.98
C ASP A 31 -36.90 20.76 -6.41
N GLN A 32 -37.13 21.60 -5.38
CA GLN A 32 -36.03 22.27 -4.65
C GLN A 32 -35.21 21.30 -3.80
N ALA A 33 -35.83 20.26 -3.24
CA ALA A 33 -35.12 19.21 -2.52
C ALA A 33 -34.21 18.42 -3.47
N ASP A 34 -34.70 18.06 -4.66
CA ASP A 34 -33.91 17.34 -5.67
C ASP A 34 -32.76 18.21 -6.22
N GLY A 35 -32.99 19.50 -6.48
CA GLY A 35 -31.94 20.43 -6.92
C GLY A 35 -30.85 20.66 -5.86
N THR A 36 -31.21 20.65 -4.57
CA THR A 36 -30.27 20.75 -3.46
C THR A 36 -29.46 19.45 -3.29
N VAL A 37 -30.10 18.29 -3.48
CA VAL A 37 -29.44 16.98 -3.46
C VAL A 37 -28.49 16.80 -4.66
N GLU A 38 -28.85 17.31 -5.83
CA GLU A 38 -28.03 17.29 -7.05
C GLU A 38 -26.81 18.21 -6.92
N ALA A 39 -26.99 19.41 -6.33
CA ALA A 39 -25.90 20.35 -6.06
C ALA A 39 -24.88 19.81 -5.04
N ILE A 40 -25.33 19.03 -4.05
CA ILE A 40 -24.44 18.36 -3.07
C ILE A 40 -23.71 17.16 -3.71
N ARG A 41 -24.28 16.50 -4.73
CA ARG A 41 -23.61 15.41 -5.47
C ARG A 41 -22.49 15.89 -6.42
N GLN A 42 -22.50 17.16 -6.84
CA GLN A 42 -21.68 17.63 -7.96
C GLN A 42 -20.44 18.53 -7.67
N PRO A 43 -19.68 18.45 -6.55
CA PRO A 43 -18.52 19.33 -6.42
C PRO A 43 -17.18 18.88 -7.08
N GLU A 44 -16.87 17.60 -7.32
CA GLU A 44 -15.42 17.24 -7.51
C GLU A 44 -15.04 16.27 -8.66
N GLN A 45 -15.98 15.69 -9.43
CA GLN A 45 -15.63 14.52 -10.26
C GLN A 45 -15.06 14.81 -11.67
N GLY A 46 -15.25 16.02 -12.23
CA GLY A 46 -14.93 16.29 -13.64
C GLY A 46 -13.53 16.88 -13.94
N GLN A 47 -12.96 17.68 -13.03
CA GLN A 47 -11.80 18.53 -13.37
C GLN A 47 -10.44 17.89 -13.01
N ARG A 48 -10.38 16.94 -12.09
CA ARG A 48 -9.13 16.39 -11.49
C ARG A 48 -8.37 15.37 -12.34
N ARG A 49 -8.92 14.88 -13.46
CA ARG A 49 -8.29 13.77 -14.22
C ARG A 49 -7.22 14.22 -15.23
N ARG A 50 -7.16 15.50 -15.61
CA ARG A 50 -6.26 15.98 -16.70
C ARG A 50 -4.94 16.61 -16.23
N GLY A 51 -4.85 17.12 -14.99
CA GLY A 51 -3.67 17.86 -14.51
C GLY A 51 -2.60 17.04 -13.77
N TRP A 52 -2.94 15.86 -13.25
CA TRP A 52 -2.04 15.12 -12.35
C TRP A 52 -0.85 14.48 -13.09
N ALA A 53 -1.05 13.95 -14.29
CA ALA A 53 0.02 13.30 -15.06
C ALA A 53 1.11 14.29 -15.50
N ALA A 54 0.71 15.48 -15.97
CA ALA A 54 1.65 16.53 -16.41
C ALA A 54 2.40 17.19 -15.25
N ALA A 55 1.79 17.27 -14.07
CA ALA A 55 2.42 17.78 -12.85
C ALA A 55 3.50 16.82 -12.30
N TRP A 56 3.30 15.50 -12.41
CA TRP A 56 4.29 14.50 -11.98
C TRP A 56 5.56 14.49 -12.85
N LEU A 57 5.42 14.68 -14.16
CA LEU A 57 6.56 14.71 -15.10
C LEU A 57 7.45 15.95 -14.91
N ARG A 58 6.86 17.12 -14.64
CA ARG A 58 7.59 18.39 -14.48
C ARG A 58 8.27 18.51 -13.10
N THR A 59 7.70 17.89 -12.07
CA THR A 59 8.29 17.85 -10.72
C THR A 59 9.41 16.80 -10.65
N GLY A 60 9.27 15.64 -11.31
CA GLY A 60 10.29 14.59 -11.33
C GLY A 60 11.59 14.98 -12.04
N ALA A 61 11.51 15.76 -13.13
CA ALA A 61 12.68 16.13 -13.93
C ALA A 61 13.64 17.13 -13.25
N ARG A 62 13.16 17.97 -12.32
CA ARG A 62 14.00 18.89 -11.54
C ARG A 62 14.39 18.34 -10.16
N ALA A 63 13.68 17.33 -9.66
CA ALA A 63 13.89 16.73 -8.35
C ALA A 63 14.66 15.39 -8.37
N GLY A 64 15.17 14.95 -9.52
CA GLY A 64 15.90 13.67 -9.64
C GLY A 64 17.38 13.71 -9.24
N TRP A 65 18.03 14.89 -9.25
CA TRP A 65 19.45 15.01 -8.91
C TRP A 65 19.78 14.87 -7.41
N PRO A 66 18.95 15.36 -6.46
CA PRO A 66 19.25 15.19 -5.03
C PRO A 66 19.34 13.72 -4.59
N PRO A 67 18.41 12.80 -4.94
CA PRO A 67 18.53 11.40 -4.52
C PRO A 67 19.71 10.69 -5.20
N LEU A 68 20.04 11.04 -6.44
CA LEU A 68 21.22 10.50 -7.13
C LEU A 68 22.52 10.93 -6.44
N LEU A 69 22.62 12.20 -6.02
CA LEU A 69 23.80 12.70 -5.31
C LEU A 69 23.94 12.02 -3.95
N VAL A 70 22.85 11.85 -3.21
CA VAL A 70 22.87 11.12 -1.92
C VAL A 70 23.30 9.66 -2.14
N ALA A 71 22.79 8.99 -3.16
CA ALA A 71 23.18 7.62 -3.49
C ALA A 71 24.67 7.53 -3.85
N ALA A 72 25.18 8.43 -4.69
CA ALA A 72 26.60 8.47 -5.05
C ALA A 72 27.49 8.74 -3.82
N LEU A 73 27.09 9.66 -2.94
CA LEU A 73 27.83 9.94 -1.71
C LEU A 73 27.82 8.72 -0.76
N ALA A 74 26.69 8.02 -0.66
CA ALA A 74 26.59 6.80 0.14
C ALA A 74 27.49 5.68 -0.41
N LEU A 75 27.51 5.47 -1.73
CA LEU A 75 28.36 4.46 -2.36
C LEU A 75 29.85 4.77 -2.20
N THR A 76 30.24 6.03 -2.37
CA THR A 76 31.64 6.45 -2.19
C THR A 76 32.07 6.36 -0.73
N ALA A 77 31.21 6.75 0.22
CA ALA A 77 31.46 6.58 1.65
C ALA A 77 31.58 5.09 2.04
N TRP A 78 30.73 4.22 1.48
CA TRP A 78 30.80 2.77 1.65
C TRP A 78 32.14 2.22 1.14
N GLU A 79 32.54 2.58 -0.07
CA GLU A 79 33.79 2.12 -0.66
C GLU A 79 35.01 2.57 0.16
N ALA A 80 35.02 3.83 0.59
CA ALA A 80 36.04 4.37 1.47
C ALA A 80 36.10 3.61 2.81
N TRP A 81 34.94 3.31 3.40
CA TRP A 81 34.85 2.56 4.65
C TRP A 81 35.47 1.16 4.53
N ILE A 82 35.14 0.40 3.48
CA ILE A 82 35.69 -0.93 3.24
C ILE A 82 37.21 -0.86 3.07
N ARG A 83 37.68 0.07 2.23
CA ARG A 83 39.12 0.21 1.94
C ARG A 83 39.93 0.62 3.18
N VAL A 84 39.41 1.53 4.01
CA VAL A 84 40.08 1.96 5.24
C VAL A 84 40.09 0.87 6.30
N ARG A 85 39.01 0.08 6.40
CA ARG A 85 38.85 -0.96 7.43
C ARG A 85 39.43 -2.32 7.03
N GLY A 86 39.91 -2.47 5.79
CA GLY A 86 40.47 -3.73 5.29
C GLY A 86 39.50 -4.90 5.43
N VAL A 87 38.19 -4.64 5.27
CA VAL A 87 37.16 -5.68 5.44
C VAL A 87 37.35 -6.73 4.34
N PRO A 88 37.40 -8.03 4.67
CA PRO A 88 37.49 -9.07 3.66
C PRO A 88 36.32 -9.02 2.66
N ASP A 89 36.62 -9.17 1.37
CA ASP A 89 35.63 -9.04 0.27
C ASP A 89 34.44 -10.02 0.38
N TYR A 90 34.61 -11.14 1.10
CA TYR A 90 33.53 -12.11 1.32
C TYR A 90 32.48 -11.63 2.34
N LEU A 91 32.81 -10.65 3.19
CA LEU A 91 31.87 -10.06 4.16
C LEU A 91 31.15 -8.85 3.58
N ALA A 92 31.90 -8.00 2.88
CA ALA A 92 31.38 -6.80 2.25
C ALA A 92 32.19 -6.50 0.98
N PRO A 93 31.69 -6.85 -0.21
CA PRO A 93 32.37 -6.51 -1.45
C PRO A 93 32.31 -4.99 -1.67
N SER A 94 33.40 -4.43 -2.20
CA SER A 94 33.41 -3.03 -2.62
C SER A 94 32.46 -2.80 -3.80
N PRO A 95 31.82 -1.60 -3.92
CA PRO A 95 30.95 -1.29 -5.05
C PRO A 95 31.63 -1.47 -6.42
N THR A 96 32.93 -1.16 -6.51
CA THR A 96 33.75 -1.39 -7.71
C THR A 96 33.87 -2.88 -8.03
N ALA A 97 34.18 -3.72 -7.03
CA ALA A 97 34.30 -5.17 -7.22
C ALA A 97 32.98 -5.80 -7.68
N VAL A 98 31.84 -5.28 -7.20
CA VAL A 98 30.51 -5.68 -7.70
C VAL A 98 30.34 -5.31 -9.16
N ALA A 99 30.68 -4.07 -9.54
CA ALA A 99 30.60 -3.61 -10.94
C ALA A 99 31.49 -4.44 -11.89
N ASP A 100 32.73 -4.71 -11.48
CA ASP A 100 33.67 -5.53 -12.25
C ASP A 100 33.15 -6.96 -12.41
N ALA A 101 32.60 -7.55 -11.35
CA ALA A 101 32.00 -8.88 -11.41
C ALA A 101 30.81 -8.93 -12.39
N LEU A 102 29.91 -7.94 -12.33
CA LEU A 102 28.77 -7.85 -13.24
C LEU A 102 29.19 -7.74 -14.72
N LEU A 103 30.25 -6.98 -15.00
CA LEU A 103 30.77 -6.77 -16.35
C LEU A 103 31.61 -7.95 -16.86
N ALA A 104 32.21 -8.73 -15.96
CA ALA A 104 33.04 -9.88 -16.32
C ALA A 104 32.24 -11.06 -16.89
N ASP A 105 31.04 -11.34 -16.35
CA ASP A 105 30.18 -12.42 -16.84
C ASP A 105 28.68 -12.03 -16.81
N PRO A 106 28.27 -11.08 -17.66
CA PRO A 106 26.89 -10.59 -17.67
C PRO A 106 25.90 -11.69 -18.05
N THR A 107 26.30 -12.64 -18.90
CA THR A 107 25.46 -13.77 -19.33
C THR A 107 25.06 -14.68 -18.17
N ARG A 108 25.98 -14.95 -17.25
CA ARG A 108 25.68 -15.74 -16.06
C ARG A 108 24.70 -15.03 -15.13
N PHE A 109 24.88 -13.73 -14.90
CA PHE A 109 23.96 -12.96 -14.06
C PHE A 109 22.58 -12.82 -14.70
N LEU A 110 22.50 -12.62 -16.02
CA LEU A 110 21.23 -12.61 -16.74
C LEU A 110 20.55 -13.97 -16.69
N GLY A 111 21.29 -15.07 -16.84
CA GLY A 111 20.75 -16.43 -16.67
C GLY A 111 20.20 -16.67 -15.27
N ALA A 112 20.98 -16.34 -14.24
CA ALA A 112 20.53 -16.45 -12.84
C ALA A 112 19.32 -15.53 -12.54
N GLY A 113 19.32 -14.33 -13.11
CA GLY A 113 18.20 -13.39 -13.01
C GLY A 113 16.94 -13.92 -13.70
N ALA A 114 17.08 -14.53 -14.87
CA ALA A 114 15.98 -15.14 -15.61
C ALA A 114 15.34 -16.31 -14.83
N VAL A 115 16.15 -17.17 -14.23
CA VAL A 115 15.67 -18.25 -13.35
C VAL A 115 14.90 -17.67 -12.16
N SER A 116 15.47 -16.68 -11.46
CA SER A 116 14.81 -16.01 -10.33
C SER A 116 13.49 -15.36 -10.74
N LEU A 117 13.45 -14.74 -11.93
CA LEU A 117 12.24 -14.15 -12.48
C LEU A 117 11.19 -15.21 -12.81
N GLN A 118 11.60 -16.34 -13.39
CA GLN A 118 10.71 -17.46 -13.66
C GLN A 118 10.09 -18.01 -12.38
N HIS A 119 10.88 -18.20 -11.31
CA HIS A 119 10.37 -18.62 -10.00
C HIS A 119 9.43 -17.57 -9.40
N ALA A 120 9.78 -16.28 -9.48
CA ALA A 120 8.95 -15.20 -8.98
C ALA A 120 7.60 -15.12 -9.72
N MET A 121 7.60 -15.27 -11.04
CA MET A 121 6.39 -15.30 -11.86
C MET A 121 5.55 -16.56 -11.58
N GLY A 122 6.18 -17.73 -11.45
CA GLY A 122 5.48 -18.95 -11.07
C GLY A 122 4.79 -18.82 -9.72
N GLY A 123 5.51 -18.34 -8.70
CA GLY A 123 4.96 -18.06 -7.38
C GLY A 123 3.86 -16.99 -7.40
N LEU A 124 4.02 -15.94 -8.21
CA LEU A 124 3.02 -14.88 -8.38
C LEU A 124 1.73 -15.42 -8.98
N VAL A 125 1.79 -16.19 -10.05
CA VAL A 125 0.60 -16.75 -10.72
C VAL A 125 -0.13 -17.70 -9.78
N LEU A 126 0.59 -18.63 -9.15
CA LEU A 126 0.00 -19.58 -8.20
C LEU A 126 -0.58 -18.87 -6.96
N GLY A 127 0.17 -17.94 -6.39
CA GLY A 127 -0.23 -17.18 -5.20
C GLY A 127 -1.41 -16.25 -5.47
N ALA A 128 -1.37 -15.47 -6.56
CA ALA A 128 -2.44 -14.56 -6.95
C ALA A 128 -3.70 -15.34 -7.35
N GLY A 129 -3.57 -16.42 -8.12
CA GLY A 129 -4.69 -17.28 -8.49
C GLY A 129 -5.34 -17.92 -7.28
N GLY A 130 -4.54 -18.47 -6.36
CA GLY A 130 -5.04 -19.06 -5.11
C GLY A 130 -5.70 -18.02 -4.20
N ALA A 131 -5.09 -16.85 -4.01
CA ALA A 131 -5.65 -15.78 -3.20
C ALA A 131 -6.93 -15.21 -3.81
N PHE A 132 -7.01 -15.07 -5.13
CA PHE A 132 -8.20 -14.63 -5.83
C PHE A 132 -9.35 -15.64 -5.68
N ALA A 133 -9.08 -16.93 -5.89
CA ALA A 133 -10.08 -17.99 -5.70
C ALA A 133 -10.58 -18.02 -4.24
N LEU A 134 -9.66 -17.96 -3.27
CA LEU A 134 -10.02 -17.94 -1.85
C LEU A 134 -10.83 -16.68 -1.49
N GLY A 135 -10.42 -15.51 -1.98
CA GLY A 135 -11.14 -14.25 -1.78
C GLY A 135 -12.55 -14.28 -2.40
N ALA A 136 -12.70 -14.86 -3.59
CA ALA A 136 -13.99 -15.02 -4.24
C ALA A 136 -14.92 -15.94 -3.42
N VAL A 137 -14.40 -17.02 -2.85
CA VAL A 137 -15.17 -17.91 -1.95
C VAL A 137 -15.57 -17.20 -0.66
N MET A 138 -14.66 -16.40 -0.08
CA MET A 138 -14.96 -15.58 1.11
C MET A 138 -16.05 -14.53 0.83
N ALA A 139 -16.04 -13.92 -0.36
CA ALA A 139 -17.06 -12.94 -0.75
C ALA A 139 -18.49 -13.52 -0.81
N HIS A 140 -18.64 -14.84 -1.01
CA HIS A 140 -19.95 -15.49 -1.00
C HIS A 140 -20.48 -15.81 0.41
N SER A 141 -19.63 -15.74 1.45
CA SER A 141 -20.02 -16.11 2.82
C SER A 141 -19.33 -15.27 3.90
N HIS A 142 -20.09 -14.38 4.50
CA HIS A 142 -19.62 -13.48 5.56
C HIS A 142 -19.14 -14.22 6.84
N ARG A 143 -19.62 -15.45 7.07
CA ARG A 143 -19.13 -16.31 8.18
C ARG A 143 -17.74 -16.85 7.90
N LEU A 144 -17.46 -17.25 6.66
CA LEU A 144 -16.18 -17.78 6.25
C LEU A 144 -15.11 -16.68 6.17
N GLU A 145 -15.51 -15.50 5.69
CA GLU A 145 -14.69 -14.29 5.71
C GLU A 145 -14.12 -14.01 7.12
N ARG A 146 -15.03 -13.94 8.10
CA ARG A 146 -14.70 -13.60 9.50
C ARG A 146 -13.87 -14.68 10.19
N ALA A 147 -14.02 -15.95 9.81
CA ALA A 147 -13.24 -17.06 10.34
C ALA A 147 -11.81 -17.12 9.77
N LEU A 148 -11.62 -16.81 8.49
CA LEU A 148 -10.32 -16.93 7.81
C LEU A 148 -9.47 -15.65 7.89
N TYR A 149 -10.08 -14.48 8.11
CA TYR A 149 -9.37 -13.22 8.29
C TYR A 149 -8.21 -13.26 9.32
N PRO A 150 -8.38 -13.81 10.54
CA PRO A 150 -7.27 -13.90 11.50
C PRO A 150 -6.12 -14.79 11.01
N PHE A 151 -6.42 -15.89 10.30
CA PHE A 151 -5.37 -16.76 9.73
C PHE A 151 -4.58 -16.04 8.63
N ALA A 152 -5.26 -15.28 7.77
CA ALA A 152 -4.60 -14.49 6.73
C ALA A 152 -3.65 -13.44 7.33
N LEU A 153 -4.06 -12.79 8.43
CA LEU A 153 -3.20 -11.85 9.15
C LEU A 153 -1.98 -12.57 9.75
N MET A 154 -2.18 -13.76 10.33
CA MET A 154 -1.11 -14.56 10.94
C MET A 154 -0.04 -14.98 9.92
N VAL A 155 -0.45 -15.36 8.70
CA VAL A 155 0.47 -15.67 7.59
C VAL A 155 1.26 -14.42 7.19
N LYS A 156 0.63 -13.24 7.12
CA LYS A 156 1.29 -11.99 6.70
C LYS A 156 2.35 -11.48 7.69
N VAL A 157 2.12 -11.66 8.99
CA VAL A 157 3.07 -11.21 10.03
C VAL A 157 4.20 -12.21 10.30
N THR A 158 4.12 -13.42 9.75
CA THR A 158 5.16 -14.44 9.92
C THR A 158 6.44 -14.02 9.19
N PRO A 159 7.58 -13.88 9.88
CA PRO A 159 8.83 -13.51 9.23
C PRO A 159 9.27 -14.54 8.20
N ILE A 160 9.63 -14.10 7.00
CA ILE A 160 10.10 -15.00 5.93
C ILE A 160 11.34 -15.82 6.34
N VAL A 161 12.15 -15.29 7.25
CA VAL A 161 13.37 -15.94 7.77
C VAL A 161 13.06 -17.24 8.51
N ALA A 162 11.90 -17.33 9.17
CA ALA A 162 11.47 -18.54 9.87
C ALA A 162 10.98 -19.64 8.89
N ILE A 163 10.48 -19.25 7.72
CA ILE A 163 9.91 -20.16 6.72
C ILE A 163 10.99 -20.86 5.90
N ALA A 164 12.16 -20.22 5.72
CA ALA A 164 13.27 -20.77 4.94
C ALA A 164 13.73 -22.19 5.40
N PRO A 165 14.08 -22.42 6.68
CA PRO A 165 14.52 -23.76 7.13
C PRO A 165 13.41 -24.81 7.01
N LEU A 166 12.15 -24.41 7.24
CA LEU A 166 11.01 -25.31 7.11
C LEU A 166 10.82 -25.79 5.65
N ARG A 167 11.01 -24.90 4.67
CA ARG A 167 10.99 -25.28 3.24
C ARG A 167 12.07 -26.30 2.90
N ILE A 168 13.28 -26.15 3.45
CA ILE A 168 14.40 -27.09 3.22
C ILE A 168 14.06 -28.47 3.81
N ILE A 169 13.47 -28.53 4.99
CA ILE A 169 13.10 -29.81 5.64
C ILE A 169 12.05 -30.57 4.81
N TRP A 170 11.07 -29.87 4.25
CA TRP A 170 9.99 -30.50 3.50
C TRP A 170 10.33 -30.81 2.04
N PHE A 171 11.09 -29.93 1.37
CA PHE A 171 11.30 -30.00 -0.08
C PHE A 171 12.76 -30.23 -0.49
N GLY A 172 13.72 -30.17 0.43
CA GLY A 172 15.15 -30.31 0.11
C GLY A 172 15.74 -29.07 -0.58
N PHE A 173 16.87 -29.24 -1.27
CA PHE A 173 17.66 -28.15 -1.88
C PHE A 173 17.48 -27.99 -3.41
N GLY A 174 16.38 -28.46 -4.01
CA GLY A 174 16.22 -28.46 -5.47
C GLY A 174 14.81 -28.24 -6.01
N ASP A 175 14.74 -27.79 -7.27
CA ASP A 175 13.58 -27.95 -8.14
C ASP A 175 13.64 -29.40 -8.68
N ALA A 176 12.80 -30.27 -8.11
CA ALA A 176 12.96 -31.73 -7.98
C ALA A 176 13.18 -32.55 -9.30
N PRO A 177 13.57 -33.85 -9.21
CA PRO A 177 13.35 -34.78 -8.08
C PRO A 177 14.40 -34.74 -6.97
#